data_AF-A0A1Y5RL13-F1
#
_entry.id   AF-A0A1Y5RL13-F1
#
_cell.length_a   1.000
_cell.length_b   1.000
_cell.length_c   1.000
_cell.angle_alpha   90.00
_cell.angle_beta   90.00
_cell.angle_gamma   90.00
#
_symmetry.space_group_name_H-M   'P 1'
#
loop_
_entity.id
_entity.type
_entity.pdbx_description
1 polymer ?
#
loop_
_entity_poly.entity_id
_entity_poly.type
_entity_poly.pdbx_seq_one_letter_code
_entity_poly.pdbx_strand_id
1 'polypeptide(L)' 'MREHQNDDDARAVAVWTQDGTKLGYVPRIDNQPLTKVMDAGLALRAVVGSDGPDRPRPDIRVEVTLPLA' A
#
# COMPACT_ATOMS: atom_id res chain seq x y z
N MET A 1 -1.28 -3.30 -4.14
CA MET A 1 -2.35 -3.97 -4.91
C MET A 1 -3.68 -3.73 -4.20
N ARG A 2 -4.71 -3.34 -4.94
CA ARG A 2 -6.03 -3.04 -4.41
C ARG A 2 -6.88 -4.32 -4.37
N GLU A 3 -7.47 -4.66 -3.23
CA GLU A 3 -8.31 -5.86 -3.05
C GLU A 3 -9.75 -5.43 -2.67
N HIS A 4 -10.57 -5.07 -3.66
CA HIS A 4 -11.95 -4.57 -3.44
C HIS A 4 -12.91 -5.63 -2.87
N GLN A 5 -12.63 -6.90 -3.12
CA GLN A 5 -13.46 -8.04 -2.73
C GLN A 5 -12.98 -8.70 -1.43
N ASN A 6 -12.18 -7.99 -0.63
CA ASN A 6 -11.74 -8.51 0.65
C ASN A 6 -12.92 -8.53 1.65
N ASP A 7 -13.21 -9.70 2.21
CA ASP A 7 -14.39 -9.94 3.06
C ASP A 7 -14.35 -9.14 4.39
N ASP A 8 -13.14 -8.79 4.86
CA ASP A 8 -12.94 -8.10 6.14
C ASP A 8 -12.82 -6.58 6.00
N ASP A 9 -12.35 -6.09 4.84
CA ASP A 9 -12.12 -4.68 4.58
C ASP A 9 -12.18 -4.38 3.08
N ALA A 10 -13.28 -3.80 2.64
CA ALA A 10 -13.45 -3.34 1.26
C ALA A 10 -12.37 -2.34 0.80
N ARG A 11 -11.60 -1.73 1.71
CA ARG A 11 -10.48 -0.82 1.42
C ARG A 11 -9.10 -1.48 1.51
N ALA A 12 -9.03 -2.80 1.54
CA ALA A 12 -7.77 -3.51 1.62
C ALA A 12 -6.81 -3.13 0.47
N VAL A 13 -5.59 -2.76 0.87
CA VAL A 13 -4.45 -2.50 0.00
C VAL A 13 -3.29 -3.37 0.46
N ALA A 14 -2.96 -4.40 -0.33
CA ALA A 14 -1.84 -5.29 -0.07
C ALA A 14 -0.53 -4.70 -0.59
N VAL A 15 0.55 -4.84 0.18
CA VAL A 15 1.91 -4.43 -0.19
C VAL A 15 2.70 -5.66 -0.61
N TRP A 16 3.36 -5.57 -1.76
CA TRP A 16 4.11 -6.65 -2.40
C TRP A 16 5.51 -6.16 -2.75
N THR A 17 6.51 -7.03 -2.62
CA THR A 17 7.84 -6.83 -3.18
C THR A 17 7.82 -7.04 -4.70
N GLN A 18 8.88 -6.60 -5.39
CA GLN A 18 9.00 -6.78 -6.85
C GLN A 18 9.08 -8.25 -7.27
N ASP A 19 9.58 -9.14 -6.41
CA ASP A 19 9.66 -10.58 -6.67
C ASP A 19 8.35 -11.34 -6.35
N GLY A 20 7.29 -10.64 -5.94
CA GLY A 20 5.98 -11.23 -5.68
C GLY A 20 5.75 -11.71 -4.25
N THR A 21 6.63 -11.39 -3.31
CA THR A 21 6.42 -11.66 -1.88
C THR A 21 5.45 -10.67 -1.25
N LYS A 22 4.39 -11.16 -0.59
CA LYS A 22 3.43 -10.32 0.15
C LYS A 22 4.03 -9.89 1.49
N LEU A 23 4.18 -8.57 1.69
CA LEU A 23 4.63 -8.01 2.98
C LEU A 23 3.48 -7.84 3.98
N GLY A 24 2.24 -7.73 3.47
CA GLY A 24 1.04 -7.59 4.29
C GLY A 24 0.09 -6.56 3.71
N TYR A 25 -0.65 -5.89 4.59
CA TYR A 25 -1.63 -4.88 4.24
C TYR A 25 -1.25 -3.52 4.82
N VAL A 26 -1.62 -2.45 4.12
CA VAL A 26 -1.67 -1.11 4.69
C VAL A 26 -2.67 -1.11 5.85
N PRO A 27 -2.33 -0.52 7.01
CA PRO A 27 -3.26 -0.42 8.14
C PRO A 27 -4.59 0.23 7.76
N ARG A 28 -5.68 -0.22 8.39
CA ARG A 28 -7.04 0.30 8.13
C ARG A 28 -7.17 1.80 8.32
N ILE A 29 -6.42 2.36 9.28
CA ILE A 29 -6.43 3.79 9.59
C ILE A 29 -5.82 4.63 8.45
N ASP A 30 -4.94 4.05 7.63
CA ASP A 30 -4.19 4.75 6.58
C ASP A 30 -4.66 4.41 5.16
N ASN A 31 -5.50 3.38 4.98
CA ASN A 31 -5.82 2.85 3.65
C ASN A 31 -6.77 3.73 2.83
N GLN A 32 -7.64 4.51 3.48
CA GLN A 32 -8.68 5.29 2.80
C GLN A 32 -8.14 6.30 1.77
N PRO A 33 -7.13 7.14 2.06
CA PRO A 33 -6.57 8.03 1.04
C PRO A 33 -5.96 7.23 -0.12
N LEU A 34 -5.29 6.11 0.17
CA LEU A 34 -4.64 5.30 -0.86
C LEU A 34 -5.66 4.66 -1.81
N THR A 35 -6.76 4.10 -1.28
CA THR A 35 -7.80 3.52 -2.13
C THR A 35 -8.41 4.56 -3.04
N LYS A 36 -8.67 5.79 -2.57
CA LYS A 36 -9.21 6.85 -3.43
C LYS A 36 -8.29 7.14 -4.62
N VAL A 37 -6.98 7.17 -4.39
CA VAL A 37 -5.98 7.39 -5.44
C VAL A 37 -5.96 6.22 -6.43
N MET A 38 -5.91 4.98 -5.94
CA MET A 38 -5.91 3.78 -6.78
C MET A 38 -7.22 3.62 -7.58
N ASP A 39 -8.36 3.87 -6.94
CA ASP A 39 -9.69 3.78 -7.53
C ASP A 39 -9.91 4.86 -8.61
N ALA A 40 -9.16 5.98 -8.54
CA ALA A 40 -9.08 7.00 -9.58
C ALA A 40 -8.13 6.62 -10.74
N GLY A 41 -7.54 5.42 -10.72
CA GLY A 41 -6.63 4.92 -11.75
C GLY A 41 -5.18 5.42 -11.62
N LEU A 42 -4.84 6.10 -10.52
CA LEU A 42 -3.47 6.56 -10.28
C LEU A 42 -2.62 5.44 -9.66
N ALA A 43 -1.42 5.26 -10.21
CA ALA A 43 -0.47 4.28 -9.70
C ALA A 43 0.16 4.76 -8.39
N LEU A 44 0.32 3.81 -7.46
CA LEU A 44 1.08 3.99 -6.23
C LEU A 44 2.36 3.19 -6.29
N ARG A 45 3.46 3.76 -5.77
CA ARG A 45 4.70 3.04 -5.53
C ARG A 45 4.97 2.98 -4.03
N ALA A 46 5.40 1.82 -3.54
CA ALA A 46 5.82 1.66 -2.15
C ALA A 46 7.35 1.54 -2.10
N VAL A 47 7.96 2.16 -1.09
CA VAL A 47 9.39 2.08 -0.81
C VAL A 47 9.58 1.70 0.65
N VAL A 48 10.50 0.79 0.93
CA VAL A 48 10.92 0.49 2.31
C VAL A 48 11.77 1.66 2.80
N GLY A 49 11.30 2.38 3.82
CA GLY A 49 12.02 3.48 4.45
C GLY A 49 13.08 3.00 5.44
N SER A 50 12.73 2.01 6.27
CA SER A 50 13.64 1.35 7.19
C SER A 50 13.14 -0.05 7.54
N ASP A 51 14.06 -0.98 7.76
CA ASP A 51 13.82 -2.32 8.26
C ASP A 51 14.84 -2.66 9.37
N GLY A 52 14.66 -3.79 10.05
CA GLY A 52 15.60 -4.24 11.07
C GLY A 52 15.08 -5.40 11.90
N PRO A 53 15.99 -6.14 12.58
CA PRO A 53 15.65 -7.32 13.36
C PRO A 53 14.67 -7.04 14.51
N ASP A 54 14.74 -5.84 15.10
CA ASP A 54 13.85 -5.42 16.18
C ASP A 54 12.55 -4.75 15.68
N ARG A 55 12.35 -4.68 14.36
CA ARG A 55 11.15 -4.09 13.75
C ARG A 55 10.32 -5.19 13.11
N PRO A 56 9.24 -5.64 13.77
CA PRO A 56 8.39 -6.71 13.24
C PRO A 56 7.67 -6.32 11.93
N ARG A 57 7.67 -5.02 11.57
CA ARG A 57 7.15 -4.51 10.31
C ARG A 57 8.09 -3.44 9.76
N PRO A 58 8.41 -3.46 8.46
CA PRO A 58 9.17 -2.39 7.83
C PRO A 58 8.37 -1.09 7.83
N ASP A 59 9.07 0.05 7.88
CA ASP A 59 8.49 1.34 7.55
C ASP A 59 8.24 1.37 6.03
N ILE A 60 6.98 1.54 5.63
CA ILE A 60 6.59 1.61 4.22
C ILE A 60 6.16 3.03 3.90
N ARG A 61 6.86 3.66 2.97
CA ARG A 61 6.50 4.95 2.40
C ARG A 61 5.76 4.72 1.10
N VAL A 62 4.62 5.39 0.95
CA VAL A 62 3.81 5.32 -0.27
C VAL A 62 3.98 6.63 -1.04
N GLU A 63 4.45 6.51 -2.26
CA GLU A 63 4.66 7.58 -3.21
C GLU A 63 3.53 7.56 -4.25
N VAL A 64 2.99 8.76 -4.54
CA VAL A 64 1.96 8.98 -5.54
C VAL A 64 2.54 9.89 -6.61
N THR A 65 2.45 9.50 -7.88
CA THR A 65 2.75 10.41 -8.99
C THR A 65 1.45 11.05 -9.47
N LEU A 66 1.31 12.35 -9.25
CA LEU A 66 0.16 13.11 -9.72
C LEU A 66 0.46 13.69 -11.10
N PRO A 67 -0.39 13.47 -12.12
CA PRO A 67 -0.30 14.20 -13.37
C PRO A 67 -0.80 15.63 -13.12
N LEU A 68 0.10 16.50 -12.68
CA LEU A 68 -0.17 17.93 -12.59
C LEU A 68 -0.12 18.51 -14.01
N ALA A 69 -1.25 19.05 -14.46
CA ALA A 69 -1.39 19.76 -15.73
C ALA A 69 -0.96 21.23 -15.59
#